data_AF-A0A388KDF6-F1
#
_entry.id   AF-A0A388KDF6-F1
#
_cell.length_a   1.000
_cell.length_b   1.000
_cell.length_c   1.000
_cell.angle_alpha   90.00
_cell.angle_beta   90.00
_cell.angle_gamma   90.00
#
_symmetry.space_group_name_H-M   'P 1'
#
loop_
_entity.id
_entity.type
_entity.pdbx_description
1 polymer ?
#
loop_
_entity_poly.entity_id
_entity_poly.type
_entity_poly.pdbx_seq_one_letter_code
_entity_poly.pdbx_strand_id
1 'polypeptide(L)'
;MGPQNGYRQGVVTCHICGKAGHYARNCWSAGNGRTPYQSGGQGDEETKEMKEYFHEKIKKRKINEERRMREEEERKRRYEENRREIERIKEAEAREARLEARMVRLLNQHTRSNQKVEEVAGKKKSPKTKARMLREIRSYLVESDDDSEEVREEAGKLIEAIEKRKGKKLGNEDGRVSKNGLKGYPVGIEDDDEVRTPPPIKKGQGDGTGGTEMLDFAIEMHWRLSEKKVPEQRKLCNKEGIEWSRKDNAIGELVRCKAKLAYEEFVESGKISPWFEK
;
A
#
# COMPACT_ATOMS: atom_id res chain seq x y z
N MET A 1 -102.93 -30.91 -44.88
CA MET A 1 -102.53 -30.04 -43.76
C MET A 1 -102.10 -30.95 -42.61
N GLY A 2 -100.89 -30.78 -42.07
CA GLY A 2 -100.40 -31.56 -40.92
C GLY A 2 -100.23 -30.65 -39.69
N PRO A 3 -100.55 -31.10 -38.47
CA PRO A 3 -100.40 -30.29 -37.26
C PRO A 3 -98.92 -30.13 -36.89
N GLN A 4 -98.52 -28.91 -36.54
CA GLN A 4 -97.15 -28.62 -36.10
C GLN A 4 -96.89 -29.22 -34.72
N ASN A 5 -95.79 -29.95 -34.59
CA ASN A 5 -95.39 -30.58 -33.33
C ASN A 5 -94.75 -29.51 -32.43
N GLY A 6 -95.52 -28.97 -31.49
CA GLY A 6 -95.08 -27.92 -30.58
C GLY A 6 -94.03 -28.43 -29.58
N TYR A 7 -92.76 -28.10 -29.82
CA TYR A 7 -91.68 -28.34 -28.85
C TYR A 7 -92.00 -27.61 -27.54
N ARG A 8 -92.47 -28.35 -26.53
CA ARG A 8 -92.55 -27.88 -25.15
C ARG A 8 -91.12 -27.66 -24.64
N GLN A 9 -90.62 -26.44 -24.80
CA GLN A 9 -89.38 -25.99 -24.17
C GLN A 9 -89.56 -26.14 -22.65
N GLY A 10 -88.91 -27.17 -22.08
CA GLY A 10 -88.97 -27.46 -20.66
C GLY A 10 -88.42 -26.27 -19.88
N VAL A 11 -89.29 -25.58 -19.14
CA VAL A 11 -88.91 -24.42 -18.36
C VAL A 11 -88.00 -24.86 -17.22
N VAL A 12 -86.70 -24.62 -17.37
CA VAL A 12 -85.68 -24.94 -16.35
C VAL A 12 -85.97 -24.14 -15.09
N THR A 13 -86.27 -24.84 -14.00
CA THR A 13 -86.46 -24.28 -12.67
C THR A 13 -85.20 -24.47 -11.82
N CYS A 14 -84.80 -23.40 -11.14
CA CYS A 14 -83.68 -23.42 -10.23
C CYS A 14 -84.08 -24.10 -8.91
N HIS A 15 -83.46 -25.24 -8.56
CA HIS A 15 -83.75 -25.94 -7.31
C HIS A 15 -83.33 -25.18 -6.03
N ILE A 16 -82.49 -24.13 -6.14
CA ILE A 16 -82.05 -23.34 -4.99
C ILE A 16 -83.09 -22.27 -4.59
N CYS A 17 -83.80 -21.68 -5.56
CA CYS A 17 -84.76 -20.59 -5.29
C CYS A 17 -86.18 -20.82 -5.84
N GLY A 18 -86.44 -21.98 -6.46
CA GLY A 18 -87.72 -22.35 -7.07
C GLY A 18 -88.08 -21.62 -8.36
N LYS A 19 -87.35 -20.56 -8.74
CA LYS A 19 -87.71 -19.70 -9.89
C LYS A 19 -87.29 -20.33 -11.23
N ALA A 20 -88.16 -20.18 -12.22
CA ALA A 20 -87.90 -20.50 -13.62
C ALA A 20 -86.83 -19.60 -14.25
N GLY A 21 -86.24 -20.08 -15.35
CA GLY A 21 -85.43 -19.26 -16.27
C GLY A 21 -83.93 -19.22 -16.02
N HIS A 22 -83.41 -19.98 -15.03
CA HIS A 22 -81.97 -20.14 -14.83
C HIS A 22 -81.63 -21.48 -14.17
N TYR A 23 -80.44 -22.00 -14.46
CA TYR A 23 -79.87 -23.13 -13.74
C TYR A 23 -79.35 -22.71 -12.37
N ALA A 24 -79.38 -23.62 -11.39
CA ALA A 24 -78.91 -23.40 -10.02
C ALA A 24 -77.49 -22.79 -9.93
N ARG A 25 -76.60 -23.20 -10.84
CA ARG A 25 -75.21 -22.69 -10.94
C ARG A 25 -75.11 -21.18 -11.23
N ASN A 26 -76.17 -20.59 -11.80
CA ASN A 26 -76.28 -19.16 -12.11
C ASN A 26 -77.33 -18.47 -11.21
N CYS A 27 -77.73 -19.09 -10.10
CA CYS A 27 -78.69 -18.50 -9.18
C CYS A 27 -78.07 -17.34 -8.42
N TRP A 28 -78.55 -16.13 -8.67
CA TRP A 28 -78.09 -14.93 -7.95
C TRP A 28 -78.27 -15.06 -6.42
N SER A 29 -79.35 -15.72 -5.97
CA SER A 29 -79.61 -16.02 -4.55
C SER A 29 -78.67 -17.07 -3.96
N ALA A 30 -77.96 -17.85 -4.79
CA ALA A 30 -76.91 -18.76 -4.33
C ALA A 30 -75.56 -18.02 -4.09
N GLY A 31 -75.51 -16.70 -4.33
CA GLY A 31 -74.39 -15.84 -3.99
C GLY A 31 -73.12 -16.16 -4.76
N ASN A 32 -72.96 -15.58 -5.97
CA ASN A 32 -71.75 -15.58 -6.80
C ASN A 32 -70.82 -16.79 -6.57
N GLY A 33 -71.02 -17.88 -7.33
CA GLY A 33 -70.33 -19.17 -7.21
C GLY A 33 -68.82 -19.20 -7.49
N ARG A 34 -68.05 -18.20 -7.03
CA ARG A 34 -66.78 -18.45 -6.37
C ARG A 34 -67.11 -18.92 -4.96
N THR A 35 -67.22 -20.23 -4.79
CA THR A 35 -66.91 -20.84 -3.48
C THR A 35 -65.59 -20.22 -3.00
N PRO A 36 -65.51 -19.52 -1.87
CA PRO A 36 -64.23 -19.34 -1.21
C PRO A 36 -63.76 -20.77 -0.92
N TYR A 37 -62.62 -21.13 -1.50
CA TYR A 37 -62.06 -22.47 -1.37
C TYR A 37 -61.58 -22.64 0.08
N GLN A 38 -62.52 -22.95 0.97
CA GLN A 38 -62.27 -23.37 2.35
C GLN A 38 -61.73 -24.81 2.31
N SER A 39 -60.51 -24.95 1.81
CA SER A 39 -59.78 -26.20 1.78
C SER A 39 -58.32 -25.91 2.12
N GLY A 40 -57.97 -26.25 3.35
CA GLY A 40 -56.59 -26.34 3.81
C GLY A 40 -55.85 -25.01 4.01
N GLY A 41 -56.16 -24.30 5.11
CA GLY A 41 -55.30 -23.25 5.68
C GLY A 41 -53.95 -23.74 6.24
N GLN A 42 -53.36 -24.73 5.57
CA GLN A 42 -52.03 -25.29 5.80
C GLN A 42 -51.26 -25.48 4.47
N GLY A 43 -51.95 -25.63 3.32
CA GLY A 43 -51.30 -25.72 2.00
C GLY A 43 -50.94 -24.36 1.37
N ASP A 44 -51.65 -23.29 1.77
CA ASP A 44 -51.32 -21.93 1.34
C ASP A 44 -50.01 -21.41 1.96
N GLU A 45 -49.58 -21.97 3.10
CA GLU A 45 -48.35 -21.54 3.79
C GLU A 45 -47.09 -22.11 3.10
N GLU A 46 -47.02 -23.42 2.85
CA GLU A 46 -45.93 -24.03 2.07
C GLU A 46 -45.80 -23.42 0.66
N THR A 47 -46.94 -23.16 -0.01
CA THR A 47 -46.91 -22.55 -1.35
C THR A 47 -46.59 -21.05 -1.34
N LYS A 48 -46.75 -20.36 -0.20
CA LYS A 48 -46.28 -18.99 0.03
C LYS A 48 -44.78 -18.97 0.30
N GLU A 49 -44.28 -19.82 1.20
CA GLU A 49 -42.84 -19.99 1.46
C GLU A 49 -42.08 -20.33 0.17
N MET A 50 -42.61 -21.22 -0.66
CA MET A 50 -42.00 -21.56 -1.95
C MET A 50 -41.93 -20.35 -2.91
N LYS A 51 -42.96 -19.51 -2.96
CA LYS A 51 -42.95 -18.26 -3.76
C LYS A 51 -41.94 -17.25 -3.22
N GLU A 52 -41.88 -17.07 -1.90
CA GLU A 52 -40.93 -16.19 -1.24
C GLU A 52 -39.48 -16.64 -1.48
N TYR A 53 -39.21 -17.95 -1.41
CA TYR A 53 -37.91 -18.52 -1.79
C TYR A 53 -37.52 -18.20 -3.24
N PHE A 54 -38.45 -18.30 -4.21
CA PHE A 54 -38.16 -17.93 -5.60
C PHE A 54 -37.89 -16.42 -5.77
N HIS A 55 -38.68 -15.55 -5.11
CA HIS A 55 -38.46 -14.10 -5.14
C HIS A 55 -37.11 -13.71 -4.54
N GLU A 56 -36.75 -14.25 -3.36
CA GLU A 56 -35.48 -13.95 -2.72
C GLU A 56 -34.30 -14.55 -3.51
N LYS A 57 -34.46 -15.72 -4.15
CA LYS A 57 -33.45 -16.30 -5.04
C LYS A 57 -33.20 -15.43 -6.28
N ILE A 58 -34.23 -14.84 -6.88
CA ILE A 58 -34.10 -13.89 -7.99
C ILE A 58 -33.41 -12.60 -7.53
N LYS A 59 -33.83 -12.03 -6.39
CA LYS A 59 -33.23 -10.82 -5.80
C LYS A 59 -31.77 -11.02 -5.43
N LYS A 60 -31.42 -12.13 -4.78
CA LYS A 60 -30.04 -12.51 -4.44
C LYS A 60 -29.17 -12.72 -5.68
N ARG A 61 -29.72 -13.30 -6.76
CA ARG A 61 -29.01 -13.42 -8.05
C ARG A 61 -28.70 -12.04 -8.64
N LYS A 62 -29.69 -11.13 -8.66
CA LYS A 62 -29.53 -9.76 -9.16
C LYS A 62 -28.48 -8.96 -8.38
N ILE A 63 -28.53 -9.01 -7.04
CA ILE A 63 -27.55 -8.32 -6.17
C ILE A 63 -26.13 -8.88 -6.37
N ASN A 64 -25.99 -10.20 -6.49
CA ASN A 64 -24.67 -10.83 -6.70
C ASN A 64 -24.08 -10.50 -8.09
N GLU A 65 -24.92 -10.39 -9.12
CA GLU A 65 -24.51 -10.00 -10.47
C GLU A 65 -24.13 -8.51 -10.52
N GLU A 66 -24.90 -7.62 -9.88
CA GLU A 66 -24.55 -6.20 -9.74
C GLU A 66 -23.23 -6.00 -8.98
N ARG A 67 -23.00 -6.76 -7.90
CA ARG A 67 -21.73 -6.75 -7.17
C ARG A 67 -20.57 -7.17 -8.08
N ARG A 68 -20.71 -8.26 -8.84
CA ARG A 68 -19.67 -8.72 -9.78
C ARG A 68 -19.37 -7.68 -10.86
N MET A 69 -20.39 -6.99 -11.37
CA MET A 69 -20.21 -5.89 -12.33
C MET A 69 -19.41 -4.72 -11.73
N ARG A 70 -19.72 -4.34 -10.48
CA ARG A 70 -19.01 -3.27 -9.75
C ARG A 70 -17.55 -3.62 -9.48
N GLU A 71 -17.27 -4.87 -9.06
CA GLU A 71 -15.92 -5.39 -8.85
C GLU A 71 -15.11 -5.40 -10.16
N GLU A 72 -15.73 -5.76 -11.29
CA GLU A 72 -15.07 -5.77 -12.60
C GLU A 72 -14.80 -4.36 -13.16
N GLU A 73 -15.72 -3.43 -12.96
CA GLU A 73 -15.52 -2.01 -13.30
C GLU A 73 -14.40 -1.38 -12.46
N GLU A 74 -14.37 -1.63 -11.16
CA GLU A 74 -13.29 -1.16 -10.29
C GLU A 74 -11.94 -1.78 -10.67
N ARG A 75 -11.91 -3.08 -10.98
CA ARG A 75 -10.73 -3.77 -11.50
C ARG A 75 -10.23 -3.12 -12.79
N LYS A 76 -11.13 -2.80 -13.73
CA LYS A 76 -10.79 -2.12 -14.99
C LYS A 76 -10.24 -0.71 -14.74
N ARG A 77 -10.82 0.04 -13.78
CA ARG A 77 -10.33 1.35 -13.36
C ARG A 77 -8.91 1.27 -12.78
N ARG A 78 -8.63 0.29 -11.91
CA ARG A 78 -7.29 0.05 -11.34
C ARG A 78 -6.26 -0.29 -12.42
N TYR A 79 -6.61 -1.10 -13.43
CA TYR A 79 -5.70 -1.39 -14.56
C TYR A 79 -5.39 -0.14 -15.40
N GLU A 80 -6.39 0.68 -15.70
CA GLU A 80 -6.22 1.93 -16.45
C GLU A 80 -5.40 2.97 -15.67
N GLU A 81 -5.58 3.05 -14.35
CA GLU A 81 -4.77 3.90 -13.47
C GLU A 81 -3.32 3.42 -13.37
N ASN A 82 -3.10 2.12 -13.16
CA ASN A 82 -1.76 1.52 -13.15
C ASN A 82 -1.04 1.70 -14.50
N ARG A 83 -1.76 1.63 -15.62
CA ARG A 83 -1.21 1.92 -16.94
C ARG A 83 -0.70 3.38 -17.04
N ARG A 84 -1.51 4.34 -16.59
CA ARG A 84 -1.10 5.76 -16.55
C ARG A 84 0.08 5.99 -15.63
N GLU A 85 0.17 5.25 -14.52
CA GLU A 85 1.31 5.31 -13.62
C GLU A 85 2.61 4.81 -14.28
N ILE A 86 2.55 3.67 -14.99
CA ILE A 86 3.68 3.15 -15.78
C ILE A 86 4.09 4.16 -16.86
N GLU A 87 3.13 4.82 -17.52
CA GLU A 87 3.43 5.88 -18.51
C GLU A 87 4.09 7.10 -17.84
N ARG A 88 3.65 7.52 -16.63
CA ARG A 88 4.29 8.59 -15.84
C ARG A 88 5.72 8.25 -15.43
N ILE A 89 5.97 7.05 -14.90
CA ILE A 89 7.29 6.59 -14.46
C ILE A 89 8.25 6.55 -15.66
N LYS A 90 7.81 5.98 -16.79
CA LYS A 90 8.60 5.91 -18.02
C LYS A 90 8.92 7.29 -18.61
N GLU A 91 8.03 8.27 -18.46
CA GLU A 91 8.33 9.64 -18.86
C GLU A 91 9.38 10.29 -17.94
N ALA A 92 9.28 10.08 -16.62
CA ALA A 92 10.27 10.57 -15.66
C ALA A 92 11.67 9.99 -15.92
N GLU A 93 11.77 8.66 -16.08
CA GLU A 93 13.00 7.95 -16.47
C GLU A 93 13.57 8.49 -17.78
N ALA A 94 12.71 8.76 -18.79
CA ALA A 94 13.15 9.33 -20.06
C ALA A 94 13.63 10.79 -19.96
N ARG A 95 13.25 11.54 -18.92
CA ARG A 95 13.82 12.87 -18.61
C ARG A 95 15.15 12.73 -17.86
N GLU A 96 15.22 11.84 -16.88
CA GLU A 96 16.43 11.52 -16.12
C GLU A 96 17.57 11.07 -17.05
N ALA A 97 17.32 10.08 -17.92
CA ALA A 97 18.29 9.60 -18.92
C ALA A 97 18.81 10.71 -19.86
N ARG A 98 18.00 11.74 -20.17
CA ARG A 98 18.46 12.91 -20.96
C ARG A 98 19.42 13.80 -20.17
N LEU A 99 19.18 13.98 -18.88
CA LEU A 99 20.05 14.73 -17.97
C LEU A 99 21.36 13.97 -17.74
N GLU A 100 21.30 12.68 -17.44
CA GLU A 100 22.47 11.80 -17.33
C GLU A 100 23.32 11.83 -18.60
N ALA A 101 22.72 11.63 -19.79
CA ALA A 101 23.42 11.71 -21.06
C ALA A 101 24.05 13.10 -21.30
N ARG A 102 23.48 14.18 -20.77
CA ARG A 102 24.09 15.53 -20.81
C ARG A 102 25.29 15.61 -19.86
N MET A 103 25.19 15.11 -18.63
CA MET A 103 26.29 15.06 -17.66
C MET A 103 27.47 14.21 -18.17
N VAL A 104 27.20 13.01 -18.67
CA VAL A 104 28.22 12.11 -19.25
C VAL A 104 28.94 12.78 -20.43
N ARG A 105 28.24 13.53 -21.29
CA ARG A 105 28.87 14.31 -22.37
C ARG A 105 29.78 15.41 -21.84
N LEU A 106 29.39 16.13 -20.79
CA LEU A 106 30.22 17.17 -20.18
C LEU A 106 31.48 16.57 -19.52
N LEU A 107 31.33 15.49 -18.76
CA LEU A 107 32.47 14.77 -18.16
C LEU A 107 33.45 14.26 -19.22
N ASN A 108 32.95 13.68 -20.32
CA ASN A 108 33.77 13.21 -21.43
C ASN A 108 34.45 14.33 -22.23
N GLN A 109 33.90 15.56 -22.26
CA GLN A 109 34.60 16.72 -22.80
C GLN A 109 35.76 17.13 -21.89
N HIS A 110 35.55 17.16 -20.57
CA HIS A 110 36.58 17.51 -19.61
C HIS A 110 37.75 16.51 -19.61
N THR A 111 37.50 15.20 -19.58
CA THR A 111 38.58 14.18 -19.60
C THR A 111 39.43 14.27 -20.87
N ARG A 112 38.79 14.43 -22.04
CA ARG A 112 39.48 14.64 -23.32
C ARG A 112 40.29 15.93 -23.36
N SER A 113 39.76 17.02 -22.79
CA SER A 113 40.50 18.29 -22.72
C SER A 113 41.74 18.20 -21.81
N ASN A 114 41.69 17.39 -20.74
CA ASN A 114 42.80 17.19 -19.82
C ASN A 114 43.93 16.38 -20.48
N GLN A 115 43.61 15.28 -21.17
CA GLN A 115 44.61 14.46 -21.88
C GLN A 115 45.38 15.25 -22.96
N LYS A 116 44.70 16.16 -23.68
CA LYS A 116 45.34 16.96 -24.73
C LYS A 116 46.23 18.11 -24.21
N VAL A 117 46.21 18.37 -22.90
CA VAL A 117 47.10 19.36 -22.24
C VAL A 117 48.37 18.70 -21.71
N GLU A 118 48.31 17.44 -21.27
CA GLU A 118 49.47 16.64 -20.86
C GLU A 118 50.52 16.49 -21.97
N GLU A 119 50.11 16.28 -23.23
CA GLU A 119 51.05 16.04 -24.35
C GLU A 119 51.89 17.25 -24.79
N VAL A 120 51.56 18.49 -24.39
CA VAL A 120 52.21 19.71 -24.93
C VAL A 120 52.71 20.67 -23.84
N ALA A 121 52.22 20.57 -22.60
CA ALA A 121 52.43 21.61 -21.57
C ALA A 121 53.47 21.28 -20.49
N GLY A 122 54.71 21.01 -20.90
CA GLY A 122 55.84 21.31 -20.02
C GLY A 122 55.81 22.80 -19.60
N LYS A 123 56.00 23.07 -18.30
CA LYS A 123 56.00 24.39 -17.62
C LYS A 123 54.64 24.96 -17.19
N LYS A 124 54.22 24.51 -16.00
CA LYS A 124 53.74 25.34 -14.87
C LYS A 124 53.06 26.67 -15.23
N LYS A 125 51.73 26.72 -15.17
CA LYS A 125 51.00 27.95 -14.80
C LYS A 125 50.18 27.70 -13.53
N SER A 126 50.29 28.65 -12.60
CA SER A 126 49.81 28.59 -11.21
C SER A 126 48.32 28.21 -11.11
N PRO A 127 47.87 27.54 -10.03
CA PRO A 127 46.46 27.22 -9.80
C PRO A 127 45.54 28.41 -10.07
N LYS A 128 44.59 28.22 -10.99
CA LYS A 128 43.52 29.16 -11.37
C LYS A 128 42.95 29.77 -10.08
N THR A 129 43.25 31.05 -9.81
CA THR A 129 43.27 31.59 -8.45
C THR A 129 41.95 31.34 -7.71
N LYS A 130 41.99 30.97 -6.43
CA LYS A 130 40.78 30.69 -5.61
C LYS A 130 39.67 31.74 -5.73
N ALA A 131 40.03 33.01 -5.93
CA ALA A 131 39.11 34.14 -6.16
C ALA A 131 38.41 34.16 -7.55
N ARG A 132 38.87 33.39 -8.55
CA ARG A 132 38.16 33.16 -9.81
C ARG A 132 37.12 32.06 -9.63
N MET A 133 37.49 30.93 -9.05
CA MET A 133 36.56 29.84 -8.68
C MET A 133 35.41 30.36 -7.80
N LEU A 134 35.70 31.15 -6.77
CA LEU A 134 34.66 31.73 -5.89
C LEU A 134 33.74 32.73 -6.61
N ARG A 135 34.19 33.40 -7.67
CA ARG A 135 33.34 34.26 -8.51
C ARG A 135 32.48 33.44 -9.48
N GLU A 136 33.04 32.38 -10.03
CA GLU A 136 32.38 31.41 -10.92
C GLU A 136 31.22 30.72 -10.16
N ILE A 137 31.45 30.25 -8.92
CA ILE A 137 30.39 29.69 -8.05
C ILE A 137 29.30 30.73 -7.72
N ARG A 138 29.68 31.99 -7.43
CA ARG A 138 28.72 33.06 -7.12
C ARG A 138 27.89 33.50 -8.33
N SER A 139 28.37 33.36 -9.58
CA SER A 139 27.53 33.67 -10.75
C SER A 139 26.54 32.55 -11.04
N TYR A 140 26.96 31.28 -10.92
CA TYR A 140 26.04 30.15 -11.10
C TYR A 140 24.81 30.26 -10.19
N LEU A 141 25.00 30.46 -8.87
CA LEU A 141 23.92 30.63 -7.88
C LEU A 141 22.99 31.85 -8.09
N VAL A 142 23.31 32.73 -9.04
CA VAL A 142 22.50 33.91 -9.41
C VAL A 142 21.83 33.72 -10.78
N GLU A 143 22.32 32.78 -11.59
CA GLU A 143 21.83 32.47 -12.94
C GLU A 143 20.94 31.20 -12.98
N SER A 144 20.87 30.41 -11.89
CA SER A 144 19.96 29.26 -11.74
C SER A 144 18.66 29.62 -11.00
N ASP A 145 17.56 29.72 -11.75
CA ASP A 145 16.19 29.83 -11.21
C ASP A 145 15.67 28.54 -10.51
N ASP A 146 16.44 27.45 -10.55
CA ASP A 146 16.06 26.10 -10.09
C ASP A 146 16.57 25.76 -8.67
N ASP A 147 17.29 26.68 -8.01
CA ASP A 147 17.89 26.43 -6.70
C ASP A 147 16.90 26.65 -5.55
N SER A 148 16.48 25.54 -4.94
CA SER A 148 15.85 25.49 -3.61
C SER A 148 16.58 26.40 -2.62
N GLU A 149 15.81 27.14 -1.80
CA GLU A 149 16.31 28.10 -0.80
C GLU A 149 17.39 27.49 0.11
N GLU A 150 17.24 26.21 0.45
CA GLU A 150 18.14 25.42 1.29
C GLU A 150 19.56 25.27 0.68
N VAL A 151 19.65 25.02 -0.63
CA VAL A 151 20.93 24.89 -1.37
C VAL A 151 21.67 26.23 -1.39
N ARG A 152 20.93 27.32 -1.58
CA ARG A 152 21.47 28.69 -1.60
C ARG A 152 22.04 29.08 -0.24
N GLU A 153 21.35 28.70 0.84
CA GLU A 153 21.78 28.97 2.21
C GLU A 153 23.01 28.13 2.60
N GLU A 154 23.05 26.84 2.25
CA GLU A 154 24.21 25.97 2.53
C GLU A 154 25.46 26.37 1.73
N ALA A 155 25.31 26.71 0.44
CA ALA A 155 26.40 27.23 -0.36
C ALA A 155 26.94 28.57 0.18
N GLY A 156 26.04 29.44 0.67
CA GLY A 156 26.40 30.68 1.38
C GLY A 156 27.24 30.41 2.64
N LYS A 157 26.78 29.51 3.52
CA LYS A 157 27.50 29.08 4.73
C LYS A 157 28.89 28.52 4.40
N LEU A 158 29.02 27.74 3.33
CA LEU A 158 30.30 27.17 2.90
C LEU A 158 31.30 28.25 2.44
N ILE A 159 30.85 29.21 1.63
CA ILE A 159 31.67 30.34 1.18
C ILE A 159 32.14 31.18 2.38
N GLU A 160 31.23 31.47 3.32
CA GLU A 160 31.54 32.25 4.52
C GLU A 160 32.55 31.51 5.43
N ALA A 161 32.39 30.18 5.61
CA ALA A 161 33.34 29.35 6.36
C ALA A 161 34.73 29.23 5.68
N ILE A 162 34.82 29.47 4.37
CA ILE A 162 36.07 29.53 3.61
C ILE A 162 36.73 30.90 3.74
N GLU A 163 35.96 31.99 3.78
CA GLU A 163 36.48 33.35 3.98
C GLU A 163 36.91 33.58 5.44
N LYS A 164 36.10 33.18 6.43
CA LYS A 164 36.44 33.24 7.87
C LYS A 164 37.76 32.54 8.21
N ARG A 165 38.05 31.39 7.59
CA ARG A 165 39.32 30.67 7.75
C ARG A 165 40.55 31.38 7.15
N LYS A 166 40.36 32.41 6.32
CA LYS A 166 41.45 33.14 5.66
C LYS A 166 41.96 34.35 6.46
N GLY A 167 41.29 34.72 7.55
CA GLY A 167 41.57 35.93 8.34
C GLY A 167 42.38 35.74 9.62
N LYS A 168 42.56 34.51 10.13
CA LYS A 168 43.20 34.28 11.44
C LYS A 168 44.74 34.34 11.37
N LYS A 169 45.24 35.57 11.15
CA LYS A 169 46.66 35.92 11.35
C LYS A 169 47.00 35.75 12.84
N LEU A 170 48.19 35.23 13.12
CA LEU A 170 48.70 35.00 14.48
C LEU A 170 48.50 36.23 15.37
N GLY A 171 47.86 36.04 16.53
CA GLY A 171 47.45 37.12 17.42
C GLY A 171 47.06 36.60 18.80
N ASN A 172 48.08 36.42 19.64
CA ASN A 172 48.05 36.26 21.10
C ASN A 172 47.46 34.97 21.71
N GLU A 173 48.01 34.61 22.88
CA GLU A 173 47.61 33.48 23.73
C GLU A 173 46.47 33.85 24.71
N ASP A 174 46.14 32.88 25.57
CA ASP A 174 45.23 32.90 26.73
C ASP A 174 43.70 32.81 26.52
N GLY A 175 43.05 32.01 27.39
CA GLY A 175 41.59 31.83 27.49
C GLY A 175 41.07 30.46 27.00
N ARG A 176 41.28 29.35 27.73
CA ARG A 176 40.56 28.91 28.95
C ARG A 176 39.13 28.37 28.71
N VAL A 177 39.05 27.04 28.59
CA VAL A 177 38.03 26.10 29.14
C VAL A 177 36.56 26.55 29.25
N SER A 178 35.66 25.77 28.65
CA SER A 178 34.41 25.35 29.33
C SER A 178 33.88 24.00 28.86
N LYS A 179 33.58 23.14 29.84
CA LYS A 179 32.81 21.89 29.72
C LYS A 179 31.32 22.17 30.07
N ASN A 180 30.52 21.10 30.08
CA ASN A 180 29.17 20.92 30.63
C ASN A 180 28.05 21.08 29.59
N GLY A 181 26.99 20.28 29.58
CA GLY A 181 26.69 19.10 30.41
C GLY A 181 25.20 19.03 30.79
N LEU A 182 24.61 17.81 30.73
CA LEU A 182 23.33 17.35 31.31
C LEU A 182 22.13 18.32 31.43
N LYS A 183 20.95 17.89 30.96
CA LYS A 183 19.82 17.54 31.86
C LYS A 183 18.73 16.75 31.13
N GLY A 184 18.13 15.77 31.79
CA GLY A 184 16.88 15.13 31.37
C GLY A 184 15.80 15.29 32.43
N TYR A 185 14.54 14.98 32.09
CA TYR A 185 13.43 14.77 33.04
C TYR A 185 12.53 13.61 32.57
N PRO A 186 11.89 12.86 33.49
CA PRO A 186 11.06 11.71 33.16
C PRO A 186 9.55 12.04 33.20
N VAL A 187 8.77 11.31 32.40
CA VAL A 187 7.32 11.11 32.61
C VAL A 187 7.02 9.65 32.28
N GLY A 188 6.46 8.92 33.24
CA GLY A 188 6.03 7.54 33.07
C GLY A 188 4.53 7.44 32.92
N ILE A 189 4.09 6.55 32.03
CA ILE A 189 2.74 5.97 31.90
C ILE A 189 2.98 4.58 31.30
N GLU A 190 2.90 3.54 32.12
CA GLU A 190 3.30 2.15 31.82
C GLU A 190 2.20 1.19 32.32
N ASP A 191 1.87 0.07 31.68
CA ASP A 191 2.20 -0.53 30.37
C ASP A 191 1.02 -1.48 29.98
N ASP A 192 0.87 -1.93 28.72
CA ASP A 192 -0.13 -2.95 28.32
C ASP A 192 0.51 -4.13 27.55
N ASP A 193 0.12 -5.35 27.91
CA ASP A 193 0.74 -6.62 27.50
C ASP A 193 -0.07 -7.33 26.41
N GLU A 194 0.37 -7.24 25.14
CA GLU A 194 -0.01 -8.23 24.11
C GLU A 194 1.20 -9.05 23.66
N VAL A 195 1.42 -10.18 24.35
CA VAL A 195 2.33 -11.25 23.94
C VAL A 195 1.72 -11.98 22.73
N ARG A 196 1.89 -11.38 21.54
CA ARG A 196 1.43 -11.99 20.29
C ARG A 196 2.46 -12.97 19.74
N THR A 197 2.27 -14.24 20.05
CA THR A 197 3.01 -15.38 19.50
C THR A 197 3.11 -15.32 17.96
N PRO A 198 4.27 -15.59 17.34
CA PRO A 198 4.38 -15.68 15.89
C PRO A 198 3.43 -16.74 15.29
N PRO A 199 2.91 -16.54 14.07
CA PRO A 199 2.00 -17.50 13.45
C PRO A 199 2.70 -18.84 13.16
N PRO A 200 1.98 -19.97 13.21
CA PRO A 200 2.57 -21.29 13.00
C PRO A 200 3.05 -21.45 11.55
N ILE A 201 4.30 -21.90 11.40
CA ILE A 201 4.95 -22.19 10.13
C ILE A 201 4.14 -23.27 9.39
N LYS A 202 3.42 -22.85 8.34
CA LYS A 202 2.80 -23.80 7.41
C LYS A 202 3.89 -24.40 6.53
N LYS A 203 4.27 -25.65 6.79
CA LYS A 203 5.10 -26.46 5.88
C LYS A 203 4.37 -26.66 4.54
N GLY A 204 4.53 -25.69 3.64
CA GLY A 204 4.22 -25.77 2.21
C GLY A 204 5.49 -26.03 1.42
N GLN A 205 5.38 -26.76 0.31
CA GLN A 205 6.55 -27.21 -0.45
C GLN A 205 7.19 -26.08 -1.26
N GLY A 206 8.49 -25.88 -1.04
CA GLY A 206 9.51 -25.60 -2.04
C GLY A 206 9.16 -24.68 -3.21
N ASP A 207 9.35 -23.38 -2.99
CA ASP A 207 9.82 -22.48 -4.03
C ASP A 207 11.03 -21.68 -3.49
N GLY A 208 11.85 -21.10 -4.36
CA GLY A 208 13.17 -20.53 -4.04
C GLY A 208 13.19 -19.24 -3.19
N THR A 209 12.05 -18.86 -2.60
CA THR A 209 11.78 -17.58 -1.93
C THR A 209 12.04 -17.55 -0.42
N GLY A 210 12.69 -18.57 0.14
CA GLY A 210 13.03 -18.60 1.58
C GLY A 210 13.86 -17.40 2.08
N GLY A 211 14.62 -16.75 1.19
CA GLY A 211 15.31 -15.49 1.50
C GLY A 211 14.38 -14.28 1.63
N THR A 212 13.24 -14.27 0.93
CA THR A 212 12.25 -13.18 0.96
C THR A 212 11.55 -13.13 2.32
N GLU A 213 11.08 -14.27 2.84
CA GLU A 213 10.39 -14.32 4.14
C GLU A 213 11.28 -13.85 5.30
N MET A 214 12.58 -14.19 5.28
CA MET A 214 13.54 -13.73 6.27
C MET A 214 13.79 -12.21 6.19
N LEU A 215 13.82 -11.64 4.97
CA LEU A 215 13.97 -10.20 4.77
C LEU A 215 12.72 -9.43 5.23
N ASP A 216 11.53 -9.93 4.91
CA ASP A 216 10.26 -9.34 5.36
C ASP A 216 10.17 -9.34 6.89
N PHE A 217 10.53 -10.45 7.55
CA PHE A 217 10.63 -10.53 9.01
C PHE A 217 11.63 -9.52 9.58
N ALA A 218 12.80 -9.37 8.96
CA ALA A 218 13.82 -8.42 9.41
C ALA A 218 13.36 -6.96 9.29
N ILE A 219 12.67 -6.61 8.20
CA ILE A 219 12.07 -5.28 7.97
C ILE A 219 10.98 -5.01 9.02
N GLU A 220 10.06 -5.96 9.23
CA GLU A 220 8.98 -5.81 10.22
C GLU A 220 9.53 -5.67 11.64
N MET A 221 10.52 -6.49 12.03
CA MET A 221 11.18 -6.37 13.33
C MET A 221 11.92 -5.04 13.48
N HIS A 222 12.57 -4.54 12.42
CA HIS A 222 13.23 -3.23 12.45
C HIS A 222 12.23 -2.10 12.71
N TRP A 223 11.07 -2.12 12.03
CA TRP A 223 10.00 -1.14 12.23
C TRP A 223 9.47 -1.17 13.67
N ARG A 224 9.01 -2.34 14.14
CA ARG A 224 8.50 -2.52 15.52
C ARG A 224 9.51 -2.14 16.61
N LEU A 225 10.81 -2.33 16.34
CA LEU A 225 11.87 -1.90 17.25
C LEU A 225 12.14 -0.40 17.17
N SER A 226 12.08 0.21 15.98
CA SER A 226 12.35 1.64 15.79
C SER A 226 11.29 2.56 16.42
N GLU A 227 10.04 2.12 16.48
CA GLU A 227 8.91 2.81 17.14
C GLU A 227 9.06 2.87 18.66
N LYS A 228 9.71 1.86 19.28
CA LYS A 228 9.89 1.79 20.74
C LYS A 228 10.75 2.94 21.27
N LYS A 229 10.48 3.34 22.51
CA LYS A 229 11.25 4.38 23.20
C LYS A 229 12.65 3.85 23.55
N VAL A 230 13.66 4.72 23.50
CA VAL A 230 15.07 4.41 23.87
C VAL A 230 15.23 3.65 25.20
N PRO A 231 14.54 3.98 26.32
CA PRO A 231 14.63 3.16 27.54
C PRO A 231 14.13 1.72 27.38
N GLU A 232 13.10 1.45 26.57
CA GLU A 232 12.65 0.09 26.28
C GLU A 232 13.65 -0.66 25.40
N GLN A 233 14.19 0.00 24.38
CA GLN A 233 15.23 -0.56 23.52
C GLN A 233 16.47 -0.94 24.35
N ARG A 234 16.87 -0.10 25.33
CA ARG A 234 17.94 -0.43 26.29
C ARG A 234 17.62 -1.66 27.15
N LYS A 235 16.38 -1.78 27.66
CA LYS A 235 15.93 -2.98 28.38
C LYS A 235 16.02 -4.24 27.50
N LEU A 236 15.64 -4.14 26.23
CA LEU A 236 15.74 -5.24 25.25
C LEU A 236 17.20 -5.61 24.96
N CYS A 237 18.08 -4.65 24.66
CA CYS A 237 19.51 -4.91 24.46
C CYS A 237 20.14 -5.60 25.68
N ASN A 238 19.88 -5.09 26.89
CA ASN A 238 20.38 -5.71 28.13
C ASN A 238 19.87 -7.14 28.33
N LYS A 239 18.63 -7.45 27.92
CA LYS A 239 18.05 -8.80 28.00
C LYS A 239 18.70 -9.78 27.03
N GLU A 240 19.02 -9.32 25.81
CA GLU A 240 19.68 -10.11 24.77
C GLU A 240 21.23 -10.09 24.89
N GLY A 241 21.80 -9.44 25.92
CA GLY A 241 23.25 -9.33 26.13
C GLY A 241 23.98 -8.38 25.18
N ILE A 242 23.26 -7.51 24.47
CA ILE A 242 23.80 -6.56 23.48
C ILE A 242 24.24 -5.27 24.17
N GLU A 243 25.48 -4.82 23.92
CA GLU A 243 25.96 -3.53 24.41
C GLU A 243 25.20 -2.35 23.75
N TRP A 244 24.68 -1.43 24.57
CA TRP A 244 23.95 -0.28 24.05
C TRP A 244 24.87 0.73 23.34
N SER A 245 24.68 0.90 22.04
CA SER A 245 25.43 1.86 21.21
C SER A 245 24.54 2.99 20.65
N ARG A 246 24.59 3.27 19.34
CA ARG A 246 23.63 4.17 18.67
C ARG A 246 22.30 3.44 18.48
N LYS A 247 21.18 4.18 18.46
CA LYS A 247 19.82 3.61 18.35
C LYS A 247 19.73 2.60 17.21
N ASP A 248 20.16 2.98 16.02
CA ASP A 248 19.99 2.19 14.80
C ASP A 248 20.91 0.96 14.78
N ASN A 249 22.14 1.08 15.30
CA ASN A 249 23.05 -0.04 15.49
C ASN A 249 22.46 -1.06 16.49
N ALA A 250 21.95 -0.59 17.62
CA ALA A 250 21.35 -1.42 18.65
C ALA A 250 20.07 -2.14 18.15
N ILE A 251 19.25 -1.46 17.33
CA ILE A 251 18.13 -2.08 16.62
C ILE A 251 18.64 -3.14 15.63
N GLY A 252 19.68 -2.83 14.85
CA GLY A 252 20.27 -3.78 13.89
C GLY A 252 20.77 -5.07 14.56
N GLU A 253 21.43 -4.98 15.71
CA GLU A 253 21.79 -6.18 16.50
C GLU A 253 20.57 -6.92 17.04
N LEU A 254 19.56 -6.22 17.58
CA LEU A 254 18.32 -6.85 18.05
C LEU A 254 17.55 -7.58 16.93
N VAL A 255 17.50 -7.00 15.72
CA VAL A 255 16.91 -7.64 14.54
C VAL A 255 17.73 -8.87 14.15
N ARG A 256 19.07 -8.78 14.12
CA ARG A 256 19.95 -9.92 13.86
C ARG A 256 19.72 -11.06 14.86
N CYS A 257 19.74 -10.78 16.16
CA CYS A 257 19.49 -11.78 17.21
C CYS A 257 18.12 -12.46 17.05
N LYS A 258 17.05 -11.70 16.76
CA LYS A 258 15.71 -12.27 16.57
C LYS A 258 15.56 -13.06 15.28
N ALA A 259 16.09 -12.57 14.16
CA ALA A 259 16.07 -13.29 12.88
C ALA A 259 16.89 -14.57 12.98
N LYS A 260 18.03 -14.51 13.68
CA LYS A 260 18.84 -15.67 14.03
C LYS A 260 18.03 -16.70 14.83
N LEU A 261 17.40 -16.32 15.95
CA LEU A 261 16.54 -17.25 16.72
C LEU A 261 15.34 -17.82 15.94
N ALA A 262 14.82 -17.10 14.93
CA ALA A 262 13.69 -17.55 14.12
C ALA A 262 14.07 -18.44 12.92
N TYR A 263 15.29 -18.33 12.40
CA TYR A 263 15.72 -18.97 11.14
C TYR A 263 17.05 -19.76 11.23
N GLU A 264 17.79 -19.74 12.34
CA GLU A 264 19.08 -20.46 12.49
C GLU A 264 18.91 -21.99 12.42
N GLU A 265 17.79 -22.54 12.92
CA GLU A 265 17.45 -23.97 12.76
C GLU A 265 17.39 -24.39 11.28
N PHE A 266 17.10 -23.46 10.36
CA PHE A 266 17.14 -23.71 8.92
C PHE A 266 18.58 -23.70 8.37
N VAL A 267 19.42 -22.79 8.87
CA VAL A 267 20.83 -22.61 8.44
C VAL A 267 21.71 -23.76 8.89
N GLU A 268 21.56 -24.19 10.15
CA GLU A 268 22.37 -25.27 10.73
C GLU A 268 22.01 -26.66 10.16
N SER A 269 20.87 -26.78 9.48
CA SER A 269 20.43 -28.00 8.77
C SER A 269 21.18 -28.29 7.44
N GLY A 270 22.21 -27.52 7.11
CA GLY A 270 23.26 -27.94 6.17
C GLY A 270 22.89 -27.96 4.68
N LYS A 271 22.03 -27.04 4.22
CA LYS A 271 21.65 -26.91 2.80
C LYS A 271 21.80 -25.49 2.23
N ILE A 272 22.89 -24.81 2.57
CA ILE A 272 23.35 -23.66 1.78
C ILE A 272 24.16 -24.21 0.60
N SER A 273 23.57 -24.14 -0.60
CA SER A 273 24.22 -24.55 -1.84
C SER A 273 25.55 -23.78 -2.06
N PRO A 274 26.63 -24.42 -2.54
CA PRO A 274 27.95 -23.79 -2.71
C PRO A 274 28.03 -22.82 -3.93
N TRP A 275 26.94 -22.12 -4.23
CA TRP A 275 26.76 -21.28 -5.43
C TRP A 275 27.38 -19.87 -5.33
N PHE A 276 28.09 -19.56 -4.24
CA PHE A 276 28.74 -18.27 -4.02
C PHE A 276 30.27 -18.32 -3.88
N GLU A 277 30.92 -19.46 -4.19
CA GLU A 277 32.37 -19.51 -4.43
C GLU A 277 32.69 -19.47 -5.93
N LYS A 278 32.76 -18.25 -6.49
CA LYS A 278 33.51 -17.94 -7.72
C LYS A 278 33.77 -16.45 -7.90
#